data_AF-A0A6G2D645-F1
#
_entry.id   AF-A0A6G2D645-F1
#
_cell.length_a   1.000
_cell.length_b   1.000
_cell.length_c   1.000
_cell.angle_alpha   90.00
_cell.angle_beta   90.00
_cell.angle_gamma   90.00
#
_symmetry.space_group_name_H-M   'P 1'
#
loop_
_entity.id
_entity.type
_entity.pdbx_description
1 polymer ?
#
loop_
_entity_poly.entity_id
_entity_poly.type
_entity_poly.pdbx_seq_one_letter_code
_entity_poly.pdbx_strand_id
1 'polypeptide(L)'
;YTITGSIFLDYRFNPNFTDFNTIIYGHSMASGAMFGEIKKFADKEFFDQHRYGSIYYNGRERGLEIFGILEVDAYDTEIYRTLSSKDEEHQAYYQYLLS
;
A
#
# COMPACT_ATOMS: atom_id res chain seq x y z
N TYR A 1 -14.84 16.81 9.82
CA TYR A 1 -14.34 16.13 8.60
C TYR A 1 -13.60 17.15 7.77
N THR A 2 -12.28 16.99 7.64
CA THR A 2 -11.46 17.86 6.78
C THR A 2 -11.72 17.51 5.31
N ILE A 3 -11.65 18.51 4.43
CA ILE A 3 -11.82 18.36 2.97
C ILE A 3 -10.84 17.35 2.34
N THR A 4 -9.76 16.99 3.06
CA THR A 4 -8.68 16.11 2.59
C THR A 4 -8.96 14.61 2.78
N GLY A 5 -9.96 14.23 3.57
CA GLY A 5 -10.18 12.83 3.95
C GLY A 5 -9.09 12.26 4.87
N SER A 6 -9.02 10.92 4.95
CA SER A 6 -8.05 10.16 5.75
C SER A 6 -7.46 9.02 4.93
N ILE A 7 -6.28 8.52 5.32
CA ILE A 7 -5.80 7.21 4.87
C ILE A 7 -6.65 6.18 5.62
N PHE A 8 -7.22 5.21 4.92
CA PHE A 8 -8.11 4.21 5.52
C PHE A 8 -7.72 2.80 5.11
N LEU A 9 -7.86 1.89 6.09
CA LEU A 9 -7.67 0.45 5.91
C LEU A 9 -8.88 -0.16 5.22
N ASP A 10 -8.66 -1.06 4.28
CA ASP A 10 -9.72 -1.89 3.72
C ASP A 10 -10.37 -2.75 4.83
N TYR A 11 -11.69 -2.72 4.94
CA TYR A 11 -12.44 -3.31 6.06
C TYR A 11 -12.23 -4.83 6.21
N ARG A 12 -11.76 -5.51 5.16
CA ARG A 12 -11.53 -6.95 5.15
C ARG A 12 -10.26 -7.35 5.90
N PHE A 13 -9.36 -6.40 6.17
CA PHE A 13 -8.05 -6.65 6.77
C PHE A 13 -8.03 -6.36 8.27
N ASN A 14 -7.15 -7.05 8.98
CA ASN A 14 -6.96 -6.92 10.42
C ASN A 14 -6.28 -5.58 10.75
N PRO A 15 -6.88 -4.73 11.62
CA PRO A 15 -6.31 -3.43 11.99
C PRO A 15 -4.97 -3.53 12.75
N ASN A 16 -4.58 -4.74 13.17
CA ASN A 16 -3.31 -5.01 13.82
C ASN A 16 -2.18 -5.37 12.83
N PHE A 17 -2.40 -5.30 11.52
CA PHE A 17 -1.42 -5.64 10.48
C PHE A 17 -0.83 -7.06 10.67
N THR A 18 -1.69 -8.03 10.96
CA THR A 18 -1.30 -9.44 11.14
C THR A 18 -1.52 -10.30 9.89
N ASP A 19 -2.24 -9.75 8.91
CA ASP A 19 -2.46 -10.42 7.63
C ASP A 19 -1.18 -10.34 6.79
N PHE A 20 -1.04 -11.25 5.83
CA PHE A 20 0.13 -11.31 4.97
C PHE A 20 0.30 -10.04 4.12
N ASN A 21 -0.80 -9.51 3.58
CA ASN A 21 -0.84 -8.20 2.93
C ASN A 21 -1.89 -7.33 3.62
N THR A 22 -1.77 -6.01 3.47
CA THR A 22 -2.74 -5.05 3.98
C THR A 22 -2.87 -3.91 3.00
N ILE A 23 -4.09 -3.61 2.57
CA ILE A 23 -4.36 -2.54 1.61
C ILE A 23 -4.89 -1.32 2.35
N ILE A 24 -4.18 -0.21 2.19
CA ILE A 24 -4.59 1.11 2.66
C ILE A 24 -4.86 2.02 1.48
N TYR A 25 -5.95 2.78 1.55
CA TYR A 25 -6.35 3.71 0.51
C TYR A 25 -6.20 5.14 1.00
N GLY A 26 -5.94 6.05 0.07
CA GLY A 26 -5.86 7.47 0.32
C GLY A 26 -6.12 8.24 -0.97
N HIS A 27 -6.70 9.43 -0.85
CA HIS A 27 -6.98 10.27 -2.01
C HIS A 27 -5.68 10.79 -2.63
N SER A 28 -5.61 10.75 -3.97
CA SER A 28 -4.57 11.43 -4.75
C SER A 28 -4.95 12.91 -4.91
N MET A 29 -4.62 13.73 -3.93
CA MET A 29 -4.95 15.17 -3.97
C MET A 29 -3.97 15.95 -4.85
N ALA A 30 -4.48 16.86 -5.68
CA ALA A 30 -3.66 17.74 -6.52
C ALA A 30 -2.73 18.67 -5.72
N SER A 31 -3.05 18.93 -4.44
CA SER A 31 -2.20 19.69 -3.52
C SER A 31 -0.95 18.92 -3.05
N GLY A 32 -0.82 17.63 -3.38
CA GLY A 32 0.21 16.74 -2.84
C GLY A 32 -0.12 16.15 -1.46
N ALA A 33 -1.20 16.58 -0.81
CA ALA A 33 -1.63 15.99 0.46
C ALA A 33 -2.05 14.51 0.31
N MET A 34 -2.06 13.78 1.42
CA MET A 34 -2.45 12.36 1.48
C MET A 34 -1.55 11.50 0.59
N PHE A 35 -2.12 10.84 -0.42
CA PHE A 35 -1.38 10.04 -1.41
C PHE A 35 -1.17 10.81 -2.72
N GLY A 36 -1.30 12.15 -2.71
CA GLY A 36 -1.08 13.00 -3.87
C GLY A 36 0.34 12.91 -4.46
N GLU A 37 1.33 12.55 -3.64
CA GLU A 37 2.72 12.38 -4.10
C GLU A 37 3.06 10.95 -4.54
N ILE A 38 2.17 9.96 -4.41
CA ILE A 38 2.46 8.56 -4.79
C ILE A 38 2.90 8.47 -6.26
N LYS A 39 2.32 9.29 -7.14
CA LYS A 39 2.69 9.30 -8.58
C LYS A 39 4.15 9.68 -8.83
N LYS A 40 4.81 10.40 -7.90
CA LYS A 40 6.23 10.76 -8.03
C LYS A 40 7.15 9.55 -7.90
N PHE A 41 6.72 8.47 -7.23
CA PHE A 41 7.49 7.24 -7.10
C PHE A 41 7.66 6.48 -8.42
N ALA A 42 6.93 6.85 -9.48
CA ALA A 42 7.21 6.34 -10.84
C ALA A 42 8.52 6.92 -11.42
N ASP A 43 9.00 8.05 -10.89
CA ASP A 43 10.33 8.56 -11.19
C ASP A 43 11.39 7.80 -10.37
N LYS A 44 12.43 7.31 -11.06
CA LYS A 44 13.46 6.46 -10.45
C LYS A 44 14.25 7.19 -9.38
N GLU A 45 14.62 8.44 -9.63
CA GLU A 45 15.46 9.22 -8.71
C GLU A 45 14.67 9.54 -7.43
N PHE A 46 13.40 9.93 -7.60
CA PHE A 46 12.48 10.13 -6.48
C PHE A 46 12.28 8.85 -5.67
N PHE A 47 12.04 7.70 -6.34
CA PHE A 47 11.89 6.41 -5.67
C PHE A 47 13.12 6.04 -4.84
N ASP A 48 14.31 6.13 -5.43
CA ASP A 48 15.56 5.75 -4.77
C ASP A 48 15.89 6.64 -3.56
N GLN A 49 15.50 7.91 -3.60
CA GLN A 49 15.67 8.85 -2.50
C GLN A 49 14.64 8.68 -1.37
N HIS A 50 13.49 8.08 -1.64
CA HIS A 50 12.34 8.00 -0.71
C HIS A 50 11.95 6.55 -0.37
N ARG A 51 12.89 5.61 -0.38
CA ARG A 51 12.61 4.18 -0.14
C ARG A 51 12.08 3.83 1.25
N TYR A 52 12.29 4.67 2.26
CA TYR A 52 12.03 4.30 3.65
C TYR A 52 10.99 5.23 4.29
N GLY A 53 10.17 4.65 5.16
CA GLY A 53 9.20 5.38 5.97
C GLY A 53 8.90 4.65 7.27
N SER A 54 7.85 5.08 7.95
CA SER A 54 7.36 4.39 9.14
C SER A 54 5.84 4.36 9.19
N ILE A 55 5.33 3.36 9.91
CA ILE A 55 3.92 3.23 10.26
C ILE A 55 3.80 3.00 11.76
N TYR A 56 2.84 3.68 12.38
CA TYR A 56 2.55 3.55 13.80
C TYR A 56 1.21 2.85 14.00
N TYR A 57 1.22 1.71 14.67
CA TYR A 57 0.03 0.98 15.07
C TYR A 57 0.30 0.21 16.36
N ASN A 58 -0.74 -0.11 17.13
CA ASN A 58 -0.63 -0.88 18.38
C ASN A 58 0.42 -0.34 19.37
N GLY A 59 0.54 1.00 19.46
CA GLY A 59 1.45 1.63 20.40
C GLY A 59 2.93 1.55 20.00
N ARG A 60 3.26 1.14 18.78
CA ARG A 60 4.64 0.96 18.34
C ARG A 60 4.85 1.40 16.90
N GLU A 61 6.00 2.04 16.67
CA GLU A 61 6.46 2.38 15.34
C GLU A 61 7.16 1.18 14.67
N ARG A 62 6.96 1.05 13.36
CA ARG A 62 7.56 0.04 12.49
C ARG A 62 8.15 0.74 11.27
N GLY A 63 9.34 0.34 10.87
CA GLY A 63 9.93 0.79 9.61
C GLY A 63 9.21 0.17 8.42
N LEU A 64 9.10 0.92 7.34
CA LEU A 64 8.61 0.48 6.04
C LEU A 64 9.72 0.65 5.01
N GLU A 65 9.84 -0.34 4.13
CA GLU A 65 10.68 -0.27 2.93
C GLU A 65 9.78 -0.41 1.71
N ILE A 66 9.84 0.58 0.83
CA ILE A 66 9.16 0.60 -0.45
C ILE A 66 10.03 -0.19 -1.43
N PHE A 67 9.50 -1.30 -1.94
CA PHE A 67 10.21 -2.18 -2.86
C PHE A 67 9.71 -2.07 -4.31
N GLY A 68 8.57 -1.41 -4.55
CA GLY A 68 8.01 -1.23 -5.88
C GLY A 68 6.83 -0.27 -5.93
N ILE A 69 6.47 0.14 -7.14
CA ILE A 69 5.27 0.88 -7.48
C ILE A 69 4.61 0.23 -8.68
N LEU A 70 3.27 0.16 -8.67
CA LEU A 70 2.48 -0.40 -9.75
C LEU A 70 1.36 0.58 -10.14
N GLU A 71 1.04 0.65 -11.43
CA GLU A 71 -0.17 1.28 -11.94
C GLU A 71 -1.11 0.17 -12.43
N VAL A 72 -2.32 0.12 -11.86
CA VAL A 72 -3.21 -1.04 -11.98
C VAL A 72 -4.65 -0.59 -12.13
N ASP A 73 -5.48 -1.43 -12.77
CA ASP A 73 -6.89 -1.13 -12.94
C ASP A 73 -7.65 -1.22 -11.60
N ALA A 74 -8.60 -0.32 -11.36
CA ALA A 74 -9.36 -0.29 -10.12
C ALA A 74 -10.25 -1.53 -9.90
N TYR A 75 -10.55 -2.28 -10.98
CA TYR A 75 -11.32 -3.52 -10.96
C TYR A 75 -10.43 -4.77 -10.95
N ASP A 76 -9.11 -4.63 -10.78
CA ASP A 76 -8.18 -5.75 -10.68
C ASP A 76 -8.38 -6.54 -9.37
N THR A 77 -9.17 -7.60 -9.46
CA THR A 77 -9.49 -8.45 -8.29
C THR A 77 -8.30 -9.28 -7.83
N GLU A 78 -7.27 -9.47 -8.64
CA GLU A 78 -6.07 -10.22 -8.22
C GLU A 78 -5.21 -9.40 -7.25
N ILE A 79 -5.21 -8.08 -7.41
CA ILE A 79 -4.54 -7.15 -6.51
C ILE A 79 -5.39 -6.86 -5.28
N TYR A 80 -6.68 -6.55 -5.46
CA TYR A 80 -7.57 -6.12 -4.39
C TYR A 80 -8.29 -7.27 -3.66
N ARG A 81 -7.55 -8.33 -3.31
CA ARG A 81 -8.07 -9.51 -2.58
C ARG A 81 -7.38 -9.76 -1.24
N THR A 82 -8.10 -10.46 -0.37
CA THR A 82 -7.55 -11.05 0.85
C THR A 82 -6.88 -12.37 0.52
N LEU A 83 -5.76 -12.66 1.18
CA LEU A 83 -5.01 -13.91 1.01
C LEU A 83 -5.23 -14.83 2.22
N SER A 84 -5.36 -16.13 1.98
CA SER A 84 -5.38 -17.12 3.06
C SER A 84 -3.98 -17.37 3.60
N SER A 85 -3.83 -18.14 4.68
CA SER A 85 -2.52 -18.47 5.26
C SER A 85 -1.72 -19.51 4.45
N LYS A 86 -2.05 -19.74 3.17
CA LYS A 86 -1.38 -20.73 2.32
C LYS A 86 -0.23 -20.09 1.56
N ASP A 87 0.96 -20.67 1.71
CA ASP A 87 2.18 -20.16 1.05
C ASP A 87 2.09 -20.14 -0.48
N GLU A 88 1.42 -21.12 -1.09
CA GLU A 88 1.20 -21.15 -2.54
C GLU A 88 0.46 -19.92 -3.05
N GLU A 89 -0.52 -19.43 -2.26
CA GLU A 89 -1.31 -18.25 -2.59
C GLU A 89 -0.48 -16.97 -2.47
N HIS A 90 0.36 -16.90 -1.43
CA HIS A 90 1.33 -15.82 -1.23
C HIS A 90 2.33 -15.73 -2.39
N GLN A 91 2.87 -16.87 -2.82
CA GLN A 91 3.81 -16.91 -3.95
C GLN A 91 3.14 -16.50 -5.26
N ALA A 92 1.93 -16.99 -5.53
CA ALA A 92 1.17 -16.59 -6.71
C ALA A 92 0.90 -15.08 -6.73
N TYR A 93 0.54 -14.50 -5.57
CA TYR A 93 0.34 -13.06 -5.44
C TYR A 93 1.62 -12.27 -5.72
N TYR A 94 2.76 -12.67 -5.16
CA TYR A 94 4.04 -12.01 -5.44
C TYR A 94 4.43 -12.08 -6.92
N GLN A 95 4.22 -13.23 -7.58
CA GLN A 95 4.49 -13.35 -9.01
C GLN A 95 3.59 -12.43 -9.84
N TYR A 96 2.32 -12.27 -9.44
CA TYR A 96 1.39 -11.35 -10.10
C TYR A 96 1.82 -9.89 -9.94
N LEU A 97 2.32 -9.49 -8.75
CA LEU A 97 2.82 -8.12 -8.53
C LEU A 97 4.10 -7.81 -9.33
N LEU A 98 4.82 -8.83 -9.82
CA LEU A 98 6.09 -8.66 -10.53
C LEU A 98 5.96 -8.83 -12.06
N SER A 99 4.80 -9.25 -12.55
CA SER A 99 4.52 -9.44 -13.99
C SER A 99 4.18 -8.12 -14.67
#